data_AF-A0A351KQM5-F1
#
_entry.id   AF-A0A351KQM5-F1
#
_cell.length_a   1.000
_cell.length_b   1.000
_cell.length_c   1.000
_cell.angle_alpha   90.00
_cell.angle_beta   90.00
_cell.angle_gamma   90.00
#
_symmetry.space_group_name_H-M   'P 1'
#
loop_
_entity.id
_entity.type
_entity.pdbx_description
1 polymer ?
#
loop_
_entity_poly.entity_id
_entity_poly.type
_entity_poly.pdbx_seq_one_letter_code
_entity_poly.pdbx_strand_id
1 'polypeptide(L)'
;MRSTALRVSRARKLRSPRLPMGVATRYSRPASGLFSGLLEGRRSGEFSMSFRRCVLLCCLTLGFAGCQTGLSKFTANPAPGPDPEAAALIQSGDLQGALARYERLARSGKNPDHWQLEAADTALRAGDTGYARKTVGTIDPKALSAADRDRLALLESRLDLNEGDARSAIAHLNSLTDSTLSDADQKNYRLLRASALNQLGDMKGSARERLTLGKWLTKPEDLTRNDEAIFEALGRLPAQQLEGGPRDDQDMAGWLALMRIIRATPKAEKRSALAVWRERFPSLSVSPSFLAKHLGNAAKPDPSQGPAVVPPAESRPQGPFIGVLLPLGGTYAKASEAVRLGLEAAFEADKREGKARLEFVDTSTGDLPHRLTELQQAGAVG
;
A
#
# COMPACT_ATOMS: atom_id res chain seq x y z
N MET A 1 7.27 -29.77 58.53
CA MET A 1 5.95 -29.74 57.88
C MET A 1 5.61 -28.29 57.53
N ARG A 2 5.76 -27.91 56.26
CA ARG A 2 5.38 -26.59 55.74
C ARG A 2 4.41 -26.82 54.58
N SER A 3 3.24 -26.22 54.68
CA SER A 3 2.10 -26.36 53.77
C SER A 3 2.32 -25.52 52.50
N THR A 4 2.31 -26.19 51.36
CA THR A 4 2.37 -25.58 50.02
C THR A 4 0.96 -25.21 49.57
N ALA A 5 0.68 -23.92 49.35
CA ALA A 5 -0.57 -23.47 48.76
C ALA A 5 -0.45 -23.46 47.22
N LEU A 6 -1.21 -24.35 46.57
CA LEU A 6 -1.46 -24.35 45.14
C LEU A 6 -2.32 -23.14 44.75
N ARG A 7 -1.82 -22.29 43.84
CA ARG A 7 -2.65 -21.32 43.10
C ARG A 7 -2.66 -21.71 41.63
N VAL A 8 -3.81 -22.24 41.20
CA VAL A 8 -4.18 -22.44 39.80
C VAL A 8 -5.14 -21.30 39.44
N SER A 9 -4.75 -20.41 38.52
CA SER A 9 -5.73 -19.57 37.82
C SER A 9 -5.26 -19.19 36.41
N ARG A 10 -5.75 -19.99 35.46
CA ARG A 10 -6.31 -19.62 34.15
C ARG A 10 -5.41 -18.92 33.12
N ALA A 11 -4.89 -19.77 32.24
CA ALA A 11 -4.85 -19.52 30.80
C ALA A 11 -6.26 -19.36 30.20
N ARG A 12 -6.52 -18.27 29.45
CA ARG A 12 -7.29 -18.26 28.17
C ARG A 12 -7.36 -16.84 27.58
N LYS A 13 -6.85 -16.65 26.37
CA LYS A 13 -7.59 -16.19 25.16
C LYS A 13 -6.64 -15.66 24.08
N LEU A 14 -6.20 -16.59 23.22
CA LEU A 14 -6.01 -16.30 21.79
C LEU A 14 -7.42 -16.26 21.16
N ARG A 15 -7.81 -15.12 20.58
CA ARG A 15 -9.01 -15.02 19.72
C ARG A 15 -8.57 -14.63 18.32
N SER A 16 -8.68 -15.60 17.42
CA SER A 16 -8.65 -15.48 15.97
C SER A 16 -9.88 -14.70 15.48
N PRO A 17 -9.76 -13.78 14.51
CA PRO A 17 -10.91 -13.20 13.84
C PRO A 17 -11.28 -14.09 12.63
N ARG A 18 -12.12 -15.09 12.88
CA ARG A 18 -12.95 -15.71 11.85
C ARG A 18 -14.34 -15.11 11.97
N LEU A 19 -14.77 -14.35 10.97
CA LEU A 19 -16.15 -13.89 10.85
C LEU A 19 -16.99 -14.97 10.14
N PRO A 20 -18.20 -15.28 10.61
CA PRO A 20 -19.13 -16.16 9.91
C PRO A 20 -20.00 -15.41 8.89
N MET A 21 -20.30 -16.11 7.79
CA MET A 21 -21.35 -15.77 6.81
C MET A 21 -22.76 -15.87 7.41
N GLY A 22 -23.69 -15.04 6.94
CA GLY A 22 -25.13 -15.16 7.24
C GLY A 22 -26.01 -14.08 6.60
N VAL A 23 -26.73 -14.47 5.54
CA VAL A 23 -27.63 -13.75 4.60
C VAL A 23 -28.94 -13.19 5.21
N ALA A 24 -29.49 -12.06 4.70
CA ALA A 24 -30.84 -11.93 4.09
C ALA A 24 -31.46 -10.49 4.00
N THR A 25 -31.66 -10.03 2.75
CA THR A 25 -32.80 -9.30 2.13
C THR A 25 -33.61 -8.22 2.87
N ARG A 26 -33.75 -7.01 2.27
CA ARG A 26 -34.87 -6.62 1.36
C ARG A 26 -34.72 -5.19 0.78
N TYR A 27 -35.25 -5.05 -0.43
CA TYR A 27 -35.29 -3.87 -1.31
C TYR A 27 -36.30 -2.78 -0.89
N SER A 28 -36.04 -1.53 -1.26
CA SER A 28 -37.07 -0.59 -1.76
C SER A 28 -36.44 0.53 -2.60
N ARG A 29 -37.00 0.79 -3.79
CA ARG A 29 -36.73 1.94 -4.69
C ARG A 29 -37.94 2.88 -4.64
N PRO A 30 -37.75 4.17 -4.94
CA PRO A 30 -38.41 4.75 -6.13
C PRO A 30 -37.45 5.67 -6.92
N ALA A 31 -37.39 5.59 -8.25
CA ALA A 31 -38.33 6.10 -9.27
C ALA A 31 -37.94 7.51 -9.75
N SER A 32 -37.49 7.52 -11.00
CA SER A 32 -37.06 8.59 -11.88
C SER A 32 -38.19 9.53 -12.30
N GLY A 33 -37.91 10.83 -12.36
CA GLY A 33 -38.70 11.84 -13.06
C GLY A 33 -37.93 12.41 -14.24
N LEU A 34 -38.41 12.13 -15.45
CA LEU A 34 -37.98 12.69 -16.73
C LEU A 34 -38.49 14.14 -16.86
N PHE A 35 -37.65 15.05 -17.38
CA PHE A 35 -38.11 16.31 -17.95
C PHE A 35 -37.39 16.55 -19.28
N SER A 36 -38.16 16.50 -20.37
CA SER A 36 -37.80 16.95 -21.71
C SER A 36 -38.91 17.88 -22.21
N GLY A 37 -38.52 18.98 -22.85
CA GLY A 37 -39.39 19.87 -23.62
C GLY A 37 -38.64 21.19 -23.87
N LEU A 38 -37.85 21.30 -24.94
CA LEU A 38 -38.20 21.71 -26.32
C LEU A 38 -38.45 23.22 -26.49
N LEU A 39 -37.51 23.82 -27.23
CA LEU A 39 -37.62 24.85 -28.28
C LEU A 39 -38.60 26.01 -28.12
N GLU A 40 -38.06 27.24 -28.23
CA GLU A 40 -38.61 28.21 -29.18
C GLU A 40 -37.52 29.25 -29.54
N GLY A 41 -37.24 29.41 -30.83
CA GLY A 41 -36.37 30.45 -31.35
C GLY A 41 -37.14 31.73 -31.65
N ARG A 42 -36.49 32.90 -31.54
CA ARG A 42 -37.01 34.13 -32.15
C ARG A 42 -35.93 35.10 -32.62
N ARG A 43 -35.94 35.22 -33.95
CA ARG A 43 -35.56 36.30 -34.88
C ARG A 43 -34.81 37.55 -34.41
N SER A 44 -33.86 37.86 -35.29
CA SER A 44 -33.20 39.12 -35.63
C SER A 44 -34.08 40.38 -35.59
N GLY A 45 -33.45 41.47 -35.15
CA GLY A 45 -33.87 42.85 -35.38
C GLY A 45 -32.65 43.76 -35.31
N GLU A 46 -32.21 44.23 -36.47
CA GLU A 46 -31.21 45.29 -36.63
C GLU A 46 -31.74 46.58 -35.99
N PHE A 47 -30.93 47.28 -35.20
CA PHE A 47 -31.24 48.64 -34.77
C PHE A 47 -30.04 49.57 -34.95
N SER A 48 -30.30 50.58 -35.78
CA SER A 48 -29.42 51.62 -36.28
C SER A 48 -28.87 52.53 -35.18
N MET A 49 -27.58 52.86 -35.30
CA MET A 49 -26.88 53.86 -34.48
C MET A 49 -27.47 55.25 -34.73
N SER A 50 -27.92 55.91 -33.67
CA SER A 50 -28.12 57.36 -33.65
C SER A 50 -27.22 57.99 -32.59
N PHE A 51 -26.23 58.74 -33.09
CA PHE A 51 -25.10 59.40 -32.44
C PHE A 51 -25.48 60.52 -31.43
N ARG A 52 -26.72 60.53 -30.91
CA ARG A 52 -27.26 61.58 -30.05
C ARG A 52 -27.76 61.10 -28.69
N ARG A 53 -27.49 59.83 -28.34
CA ARG A 53 -27.83 59.22 -27.04
C ARG A 53 -26.61 58.93 -26.13
N CYS A 54 -25.39 59.25 -26.56
CA CYS A 54 -24.17 59.00 -25.77
C CYS A 54 -23.88 60.04 -24.67
N VAL A 55 -24.62 61.14 -24.56
CA VAL A 55 -24.34 62.18 -23.54
C VAL A 55 -25.26 62.09 -22.32
N LEU A 56 -26.39 61.38 -22.42
CA LEU A 56 -27.31 61.14 -21.30
C LEU A 56 -27.13 59.77 -20.62
N LEU A 57 -26.19 58.95 -21.10
CA LEU A 57 -25.84 57.62 -20.57
C LEU A 57 -24.57 57.63 -19.68
N CYS A 58 -23.88 58.77 -19.54
CA CYS A 58 -22.70 58.92 -18.69
C CYS A 58 -23.00 59.41 -17.26
N CYS A 59 -24.23 59.86 -16.95
CA CYS A 59 -24.59 60.33 -15.60
C CYS A 59 -25.44 59.34 -14.79
N LEU A 60 -25.79 58.18 -15.35
CA LEU A 60 -26.54 57.11 -14.66
C LEU A 60 -25.70 55.84 -14.43
N THR A 61 -24.38 55.98 -14.37
CA THR A 61 -23.43 54.89 -14.04
C THR A 61 -22.72 55.10 -12.69
N LEU A 62 -22.99 56.18 -11.96
CA LEU A 62 -22.44 56.46 -10.63
C LEU A 62 -23.33 55.94 -9.47
N GLY A 63 -24.02 54.81 -9.65
CA GLY A 63 -24.95 54.26 -8.67
C GLY A 63 -24.72 52.81 -8.24
N PHE A 64 -23.70 52.12 -8.78
CA PHE A 64 -23.36 50.74 -8.38
C PHE A 64 -21.89 50.63 -7.94
N ALA A 65 -21.54 51.36 -6.87
CA ALA A 65 -20.41 51.00 -6.02
C ALA A 65 -20.96 50.24 -4.80
N GLY A 66 -21.48 49.03 -5.05
CA GLY A 66 -22.07 48.17 -4.03
C GLY A 66 -21.54 46.75 -4.19
N CYS A 67 -20.69 46.35 -3.24
CA CYS A 67 -20.21 44.97 -3.02
C CYS A 67 -19.60 44.27 -4.24
N GLN A 68 -18.39 44.66 -4.61
CA GLN A 68 -17.41 43.64 -5.02
C GLN A 68 -17.08 42.86 -3.74
N THR A 69 -17.91 41.86 -3.41
CA THR A 69 -17.47 40.75 -2.56
C THR A 69 -16.24 40.20 -3.23
N GLY A 70 -15.08 40.62 -2.74
CA GLY A 70 -13.84 39.92 -3.01
C GLY A 70 -14.13 38.48 -2.68
N LEU A 71 -14.05 37.61 -3.69
CA LEU A 71 -13.83 36.20 -3.47
C LEU A 71 -12.50 36.15 -2.71
N SER A 72 -12.56 36.25 -1.39
CA SER A 72 -11.49 35.78 -0.52
C SER A 72 -11.30 34.36 -0.97
N LYS A 73 -10.25 34.14 -1.77
CA LYS A 73 -9.70 32.81 -1.96
C LYS A 73 -9.48 32.33 -0.53
N PHE A 74 -10.34 31.43 -0.05
CA PHE A 74 -10.11 30.71 1.18
C PHE A 74 -8.80 29.97 0.94
N THR A 75 -7.69 30.60 1.27
CA THR A 75 -6.40 29.94 1.31
C THR A 75 -6.51 29.00 2.49
N ALA A 76 -6.78 27.73 2.21
CA ALA A 76 -6.65 26.66 3.17
C ALA A 76 -5.34 26.87 3.95
N ASN A 77 -5.40 26.78 5.28
CA ASN A 77 -4.19 26.92 6.06
C ASN A 77 -3.19 25.84 5.62
N PRO A 78 -1.91 26.19 5.39
CA PRO A 78 -0.91 25.17 5.13
C PRO A 78 -0.87 24.22 6.34
N ALA A 79 -0.78 22.92 6.06
CA ALA A 79 -0.64 21.92 7.11
C ALA A 79 0.56 22.28 7.99
N PRO A 80 0.43 22.24 9.33
CA PRO A 80 1.59 22.38 10.20
C PRO A 80 2.57 21.23 9.95
N GLY A 81 3.84 21.46 10.29
CA GLY A 81 4.83 20.39 10.28
C GLY A 81 4.53 19.32 11.35
N PRO A 82 5.16 18.13 11.25
CA PRO A 82 4.97 17.06 12.23
C PRO A 82 5.35 17.51 13.64
N ASP A 83 4.59 17.09 14.65
CA ASP A 83 4.91 17.35 16.06
C ASP A 83 5.95 16.34 16.57
N PRO A 84 7.14 16.79 17.00
CA PRO A 84 8.23 15.88 17.39
C PRO A 84 7.93 15.08 18.66
N GLU A 85 7.15 15.65 19.60
CA GLU A 85 6.76 14.97 20.84
C GLU A 85 5.80 13.82 20.53
N ALA A 86 4.76 14.06 19.73
CA ALA A 86 3.85 13.01 19.27
C ALA A 86 4.59 11.93 18.46
N ALA A 87 5.52 12.34 17.57
CA ALA A 87 6.31 11.39 16.79
C ALA A 87 7.18 10.47 17.67
N ALA A 88 7.82 11.01 18.72
CA ALA A 88 8.59 10.22 19.67
C ALA A 88 7.70 9.24 20.46
N LEU A 89 6.51 9.69 20.87
CA LEU A 89 5.53 8.84 21.55
C LEU A 89 5.08 7.67 20.67
N ILE A 90 4.73 7.94 19.40
CA ILE A 90 4.39 6.89 18.42
C ILE A 90 5.55 5.90 18.22
N GLN A 91 6.79 6.39 18.09
CA GLN A 91 7.97 5.54 17.94
C GLN A 91 8.22 4.63 19.15
N SER A 92 7.92 5.12 20.36
CA SER A 92 8.00 4.34 21.59
C SER A 92 6.82 3.37 21.79
N GLY A 93 5.81 3.43 20.93
CA GLY A 93 4.57 2.64 21.03
C GLY A 93 3.51 3.24 21.97
N ASP A 94 3.75 4.42 22.55
CA ASP A 94 2.79 5.13 23.39
C ASP A 94 1.78 5.91 22.54
N LEU A 95 0.84 5.17 21.93
CA LEU A 95 -0.23 5.76 21.12
C LEU A 95 -1.21 6.58 21.95
N GLN A 96 -1.38 6.28 23.25
CA GLN A 96 -2.27 7.02 24.13
C GLN A 96 -1.67 8.39 24.49
N GLY A 97 -0.37 8.43 24.80
CA GLY A 97 0.36 9.68 24.98
C GLY A 97 0.34 10.55 23.71
N ALA A 98 0.57 9.95 22.54
CA ALA A 98 0.51 10.67 21.26
C ALA A 98 -0.89 11.23 20.98
N LEU A 99 -1.95 10.46 21.25
CA LEU A 99 -3.33 10.92 21.14
C LEU A 99 -3.59 12.14 22.04
N ALA A 100 -3.22 12.06 23.32
CA ALA A 100 -3.38 13.16 24.26
C ALA A 100 -2.57 14.41 23.85
N ARG A 101 -1.42 14.23 23.20
CA ARG A 101 -0.63 15.32 22.61
C ARG A 101 -1.40 16.01 21.50
N TYR A 102 -1.95 15.28 20.55
CA TYR A 102 -2.76 15.84 19.46
C TYR A 102 -4.05 16.50 19.94
N GLU A 103 -4.73 15.94 20.95
CA GLU A 103 -5.90 16.59 21.55
C GLU A 103 -5.57 17.95 22.17
N ARG A 104 -4.42 18.08 22.85
CA ARG A 104 -3.96 19.37 23.40
C ARG A 104 -3.67 20.38 22.29
N LEU A 105 -3.04 19.93 21.21
CA LEU A 105 -2.74 20.77 20.05
C LEU A 105 -4.03 21.25 19.36
N ALA A 106 -5.01 20.37 19.19
CA ALA A 106 -6.32 20.72 18.65
C ALA A 106 -7.03 21.80 19.49
N ARG A 107 -6.92 21.75 20.82
CA ARG A 107 -7.51 22.76 21.73
C ARG A 107 -6.77 24.10 21.72
N SER A 108 -5.50 24.13 21.30
CA SER A 108 -4.66 25.35 21.27
C SER A 108 -5.05 26.34 20.16
N GLY A 109 -5.96 25.94 19.25
CA GLY A 109 -6.60 26.82 18.27
C GLY A 109 -5.84 27.04 16.96
N LYS A 110 -4.57 26.63 16.85
CA LYS A 110 -3.83 26.67 15.58
C LYS A 110 -4.04 25.37 14.81
N ASN A 111 -4.66 25.45 13.62
CA ASN A 111 -4.97 24.30 12.76
C ASN A 111 -5.67 23.15 13.52
N PRO A 112 -6.79 23.42 14.23
CA PRO A 112 -7.43 22.44 15.09
C PRO A 112 -7.85 21.18 14.33
N ASP A 113 -8.36 21.33 13.11
CA ASP A 113 -8.80 20.22 12.25
C ASP A 113 -7.66 19.29 11.81
N HIS A 114 -6.47 19.85 11.56
CA HIS A 114 -5.28 19.02 11.27
C HIS A 114 -4.92 18.16 12.48
N TRP A 115 -4.89 18.75 13.68
CA TRP A 115 -4.57 17.99 14.89
C TRP A 115 -5.67 17.00 15.28
N GLN A 116 -6.93 17.30 14.98
CA GLN A 116 -8.03 16.34 15.10
C GLN A 116 -7.87 15.17 14.14
N LEU A 117 -7.42 15.41 12.90
CA LEU A 117 -7.12 14.36 11.94
C LEU A 117 -6.02 13.42 12.46
N GLU A 118 -4.90 13.98 12.95
CA GLU A 118 -3.80 13.21 13.54
C GLU A 118 -4.24 12.46 14.81
N ALA A 119 -5.09 13.07 15.65
CA ALA A 119 -5.70 12.42 16.80
C ALA A 119 -6.58 11.23 16.37
N ALA A 120 -7.41 11.40 15.35
CA ALA A 120 -8.29 10.35 14.86
C ALA A 120 -7.51 9.18 14.23
N ASP A 121 -6.48 9.44 13.42
CA ASP A 121 -5.61 8.37 12.89
C ASP A 121 -4.89 7.63 14.04
N THR A 122 -4.39 8.37 15.03
CA THR A 122 -3.71 7.77 16.21
C THR A 122 -4.66 6.92 17.04
N ALA A 123 -5.88 7.39 17.30
CA ALA A 123 -6.91 6.63 18.00
C ALA A 123 -7.28 5.35 17.23
N LEU A 124 -7.40 5.44 15.91
CA LEU A 124 -7.67 4.28 15.07
C LEU A 124 -6.53 3.24 15.12
N ARG A 125 -5.27 3.70 15.11
CA ARG A 125 -4.10 2.83 15.31
C ARG A 125 -4.07 2.19 16.70
N ALA A 126 -4.56 2.90 17.72
CA ALA A 126 -4.71 2.39 19.07
C ALA A 126 -5.90 1.42 19.23
N GLY A 127 -6.71 1.23 18.18
CA GLY A 127 -7.88 0.36 18.18
C GLY A 127 -9.17 1.01 18.67
N ASP A 128 -9.17 2.32 18.95
CA ASP A 128 -10.37 3.07 19.33
C ASP A 128 -11.08 3.64 18.10
N THR A 129 -11.76 2.74 17.36
CA THR A 129 -12.52 3.11 16.16
C THR A 129 -13.68 4.06 16.48
N GLY A 130 -14.30 3.94 17.67
CA GLY A 130 -15.41 4.78 18.08
C GLY A 130 -15.00 6.22 18.30
N TYR A 131 -13.88 6.44 19.02
CA TYR A 131 -13.30 7.77 19.16
C TYR A 131 -12.88 8.34 17.80
N ALA A 132 -12.17 7.55 16.98
CA ALA A 132 -11.71 8.00 15.67
C ALA A 132 -12.86 8.48 14.78
N ARG A 133 -13.98 7.73 14.70
CA ARG A 133 -15.16 8.14 13.95
C ARG A 133 -15.81 9.41 14.49
N LYS A 134 -15.93 9.53 15.82
CA LYS A 134 -16.46 10.74 16.46
C LYS A 134 -15.62 11.96 16.11
N THR A 135 -14.30 11.85 16.19
CA THR A 135 -13.37 12.95 15.92
C THR A 135 -13.34 13.33 14.44
N VAL A 136 -13.35 12.36 13.53
CA VAL A 136 -13.49 12.63 12.08
C VAL A 136 -14.77 13.40 11.77
N GLY A 137 -15.89 13.03 12.42
CA GLY A 137 -17.17 13.73 12.24
C GLY A 137 -17.22 15.18 12.74
N THR A 138 -16.21 15.65 13.47
CA THR A 138 -16.11 17.06 13.91
C THR A 138 -15.19 17.93 13.07
N ILE A 139 -14.40 17.32 12.17
CA ILE A 139 -13.45 18.03 11.31
C ILE A 139 -14.20 18.82 10.24
N ASP A 140 -13.86 20.10 10.02
CA ASP A 140 -14.31 20.87 8.87
C ASP A 140 -13.34 20.65 7.69
N PRO A 141 -13.75 19.93 6.62
CA PRO A 141 -12.87 19.68 5.48
C PRO A 141 -12.41 20.96 4.78
N LYS A 142 -13.13 22.09 4.91
CA LYS A 142 -12.75 23.36 4.29
C LYS A 142 -11.60 24.07 5.01
N ALA A 143 -11.37 23.73 6.29
CA ALA A 143 -10.26 24.24 7.09
C ALA A 143 -8.96 23.49 6.83
N LEU A 144 -9.03 22.30 6.22
CA LEU A 144 -7.90 21.44 5.93
C LEU A 144 -7.11 21.87 4.68
N SER A 145 -5.80 21.59 4.73
CA SER A 145 -4.95 21.63 3.55
C SER A 145 -5.40 20.61 2.49
N ALA A 146 -4.92 20.72 1.25
CA ALA A 146 -5.24 19.72 0.22
C ALA A 146 -4.77 18.31 0.62
N ALA A 147 -3.54 18.18 1.14
CA ALA A 147 -3.00 16.91 1.60
C ALA A 147 -3.78 16.33 2.80
N ASP A 148 -4.22 17.18 3.73
CA ASP A 148 -5.02 16.72 4.87
C ASP A 148 -6.43 16.30 4.45
N ARG A 149 -7.02 16.93 3.42
CA ARG A 149 -8.30 16.46 2.85
C ARG A 149 -8.16 15.08 2.23
N ASP A 150 -7.05 14.81 1.54
CA ASP A 150 -6.80 13.49 0.97
C ASP A 150 -6.63 12.44 2.09
N ARG A 151 -5.87 12.78 3.15
CA ARG A 151 -5.71 11.94 4.34
C ARG A 151 -7.03 11.71 5.09
N LEU A 152 -7.88 12.74 5.20
CA LEU A 152 -9.21 12.62 5.78
C LEU A 152 -10.04 11.59 5.01
N ALA A 153 -10.09 11.68 3.68
CA ALA A 153 -10.84 10.72 2.87
C ALA A 153 -10.29 9.30 3.00
N LEU A 154 -8.96 9.11 3.09
CA LEU A 154 -8.36 7.80 3.36
C LEU A 154 -8.76 7.25 4.75
N LEU A 155 -8.79 8.12 5.77
CA LEU A 155 -9.19 7.75 7.12
C LEU A 155 -10.69 7.39 7.21
N GLU A 156 -11.56 8.19 6.60
CA GLU A 156 -12.99 7.92 6.46
C GLU A 156 -13.21 6.56 5.77
N SER A 157 -12.54 6.34 4.65
CA SER A 157 -12.60 5.06 3.92
C SER A 157 -12.22 3.86 4.79
N ARG A 158 -11.20 4.02 5.62
CA ARG A 158 -10.75 2.96 6.54
C ARG A 158 -11.76 2.70 7.65
N LEU A 159 -12.35 3.75 8.22
CA LEU A 159 -13.38 3.63 9.24
C LEU A 159 -14.62 2.92 8.67
N ASP A 160 -15.05 3.28 7.48
CA ASP A 160 -16.21 2.67 6.82
C ASP A 160 -15.97 1.19 6.51
N LEU A 161 -14.77 0.83 6.05
CA LEU A 161 -14.40 -0.58 5.83
C LEU A 161 -14.38 -1.41 7.11
N ASN A 162 -13.97 -0.82 8.24
CA ASN A 162 -14.00 -1.49 9.54
C ASN A 162 -15.43 -1.77 10.02
N GLU A 163 -16.40 -0.98 9.56
CA GLU A 163 -17.82 -1.11 9.87
C GLU A 163 -18.60 -1.92 8.82
N GLY A 164 -17.92 -2.34 7.75
CA GLY A 164 -18.53 -3.09 6.65
C GLY A 164 -19.29 -2.22 5.64
N ASP A 165 -19.17 -0.89 5.72
CA ASP A 165 -19.73 0.04 4.73
C ASP A 165 -18.75 0.28 3.57
N ALA A 166 -18.52 -0.77 2.80
CA ALA A 166 -17.64 -0.69 1.63
C ALA A 166 -18.13 0.29 0.55
N ARG A 167 -19.43 0.62 0.55
CA ARG A 167 -20.03 1.53 -0.44
C ARG A 167 -19.65 2.97 -0.15
N SER A 168 -19.72 3.40 1.11
CA SER A 168 -19.23 4.71 1.51
C SER A 168 -17.71 4.79 1.32
N ALA A 169 -16.98 3.76 1.75
CA ALA A 169 -15.53 3.71 1.59
C ALA A 169 -15.06 3.92 0.13
N ILE A 170 -15.65 3.20 -0.84
CA ILE A 170 -15.27 3.37 -2.25
C ILE A 170 -15.67 4.76 -2.79
N ALA A 171 -16.72 5.39 -2.26
CA ALA A 171 -17.10 6.74 -2.66
C ALA A 171 -16.07 7.78 -2.22
N HIS A 172 -15.60 7.70 -0.96
CA HIS A 172 -14.47 8.52 -0.48
C HIS A 172 -13.23 8.30 -1.35
N LEU A 173 -12.83 7.05 -1.58
CA LEU A 173 -11.66 6.72 -2.41
C LEU A 173 -11.79 7.21 -3.86
N ASN A 174 -12.97 7.17 -4.47
CA ASN A 174 -13.15 7.65 -5.84
C ASN A 174 -13.09 9.19 -5.98
N SER A 175 -13.15 9.92 -4.87
CA SER A 175 -12.94 11.37 -4.87
C SER A 175 -11.46 11.76 -4.93
N LEU A 176 -10.56 10.82 -4.61
CA LEU A 176 -9.12 11.02 -4.63
C LEU A 176 -8.55 10.89 -6.04
N THR A 177 -7.51 11.68 -6.31
CA THR A 177 -6.73 11.58 -7.56
C THR A 177 -5.37 10.99 -7.24
N ASP A 178 -5.07 9.82 -7.80
CA ASP A 178 -3.85 9.05 -7.46
C ASP A 178 -2.55 9.85 -7.63
N SER A 179 -2.48 10.73 -8.63
CA SER A 179 -1.28 11.54 -8.93
C SER A 179 -0.99 12.66 -7.93
N THR A 180 -1.91 12.98 -7.01
CA THR A 180 -1.71 14.01 -5.99
C THR A 180 -1.29 13.45 -4.64
N LEU A 181 -1.37 12.13 -4.47
CA LEU A 181 -1.04 11.44 -3.22
C LEU A 181 0.47 11.25 -3.06
N SER A 182 0.94 11.34 -1.81
CA SER A 182 2.29 10.92 -1.46
C SER A 182 2.49 9.42 -1.69
N ASP A 183 3.73 8.94 -1.86
CA ASP A 183 4.01 7.51 -2.06
C ASP A 183 3.42 6.62 -0.95
N ALA A 184 3.43 7.10 0.30
CA ALA A 184 2.83 6.39 1.42
C ALA A 184 1.30 6.34 1.31
N ASP A 185 0.69 7.46 0.91
CA ASP A 185 -0.76 7.55 0.75
C ASP A 185 -1.25 6.76 -0.47
N GLN A 186 -0.47 6.67 -1.56
CA GLN A 186 -0.76 5.81 -2.70
C GLN A 186 -0.85 4.33 -2.29
N LYS A 187 0.08 3.85 -1.45
CA LYS A 187 0.02 2.47 -0.93
C LYS A 187 -1.25 2.23 -0.11
N ASN A 188 -1.57 3.15 0.80
CA ASN A 188 -2.78 3.07 1.63
C ASN A 188 -4.05 3.10 0.76
N TYR A 189 -4.10 4.01 -0.21
CA TYR A 189 -5.18 4.15 -1.17
C TYR A 189 -5.44 2.84 -1.92
N ARG A 190 -4.41 2.21 -2.50
CA ARG A 190 -4.55 0.92 -3.20
C ARG A 190 -5.04 -0.19 -2.28
N LEU A 191 -4.51 -0.25 -1.05
CA LEU A 191 -4.93 -1.25 -0.06
C LEU A 191 -6.41 -1.09 0.33
N LEU A 192 -6.86 0.14 0.55
CA LEU A 192 -8.25 0.45 0.90
C LEU A 192 -9.19 0.17 -0.29
N ARG A 193 -8.82 0.55 -1.51
CA ARG A 193 -9.60 0.22 -2.73
C ARG A 193 -9.71 -1.27 -2.93
N ALA A 194 -8.62 -2.00 -2.80
CA ALA A 194 -8.63 -3.46 -2.88
C ALA A 194 -9.59 -4.08 -1.87
N SER A 195 -9.63 -3.54 -0.65
CA SER A 195 -10.49 -4.03 0.43
C SER A 195 -11.96 -3.69 0.19
N ALA A 196 -12.26 -2.47 -0.25
CA ALA A 196 -13.61 -2.04 -0.61
C ALA A 196 -14.19 -2.87 -1.76
N LEU A 197 -13.42 -3.05 -2.84
CA LEU A 197 -13.82 -3.88 -3.98
C LEU A 197 -14.06 -5.34 -3.56
N ASN A 198 -13.24 -5.88 -2.65
CA ASN A 198 -13.45 -7.22 -2.10
C ASN A 198 -14.78 -7.34 -1.36
N GLN A 199 -15.09 -6.39 -0.46
CA GLN A 199 -16.34 -6.39 0.29
C GLN A 199 -17.57 -6.16 -0.61
N LEU A 200 -17.41 -5.41 -1.72
CA LEU A 200 -18.45 -5.18 -2.72
C LEU A 200 -18.66 -6.34 -3.70
N GLY A 201 -17.83 -7.39 -3.66
CA GLY A 201 -17.96 -8.52 -4.57
C GLY A 201 -17.12 -8.43 -5.85
N ASP A 202 -16.42 -7.31 -6.09
CA ASP A 202 -15.52 -7.17 -7.25
C ASP A 202 -14.14 -7.77 -6.97
N MET A 203 -14.06 -9.09 -7.14
CA MET A 203 -12.85 -9.86 -6.89
C MET A 203 -11.73 -9.54 -7.88
N LYS A 204 -12.06 -9.26 -9.14
CA LYS A 204 -11.06 -8.94 -10.17
C LYS A 204 -10.50 -7.53 -9.95
N GLY A 205 -11.36 -6.57 -9.62
CA GLY A 205 -10.93 -5.22 -9.21
C GLY A 205 -10.06 -5.27 -7.96
N SER A 206 -10.46 -6.02 -6.94
CA SER A 206 -9.68 -6.22 -5.72
C SER A 206 -8.27 -6.76 -6.01
N ALA A 207 -8.17 -7.81 -6.82
CA ALA A 207 -6.89 -8.38 -7.21
C ALA A 207 -6.04 -7.40 -8.02
N ARG A 208 -6.64 -6.65 -8.96
CA ARG A 208 -5.91 -5.66 -9.77
C ARG A 208 -5.28 -4.56 -8.92
N GLU A 209 -6.01 -4.00 -7.96
CA GLU A 209 -5.45 -2.98 -7.04
C GLU A 209 -4.27 -3.55 -6.22
N ARG A 210 -4.33 -4.83 -5.84
CA ARG A 210 -3.24 -5.53 -5.15
C ARG A 210 -2.03 -5.82 -6.03
N LEU A 211 -2.25 -6.11 -7.32
CA LEU A 211 -1.16 -6.25 -8.29
C LEU A 211 -0.43 -4.93 -8.47
N THR A 212 -1.16 -3.83 -8.55
CA THR A 212 -0.57 -2.48 -8.58
C THR A 212 0.21 -2.21 -7.29
N LEU A 213 -0.39 -2.48 -6.12
CA LEU A 213 0.27 -2.30 -4.82
C LEU A 213 1.57 -3.10 -4.71
N GLY A 214 1.58 -4.35 -5.19
CA GLY A 214 2.73 -5.26 -5.12
C GLY A 214 4.01 -4.68 -5.73
N LYS A 215 3.91 -3.78 -6.71
CA LYS A 215 5.05 -3.13 -7.37
C LYS A 215 5.85 -2.21 -6.44
N TRP A 216 5.28 -1.82 -5.30
CA TRP A 216 5.91 -0.95 -4.32
C TRP A 216 6.20 -1.62 -2.96
N LEU A 217 5.90 -2.91 -2.84
CA LEU A 217 6.17 -3.69 -1.63
C LEU A 217 7.57 -4.28 -1.72
N THR A 218 8.40 -4.01 -0.70
CA THR A 218 9.79 -4.48 -0.65
C THR A 218 10.02 -5.49 0.46
N LYS A 219 9.19 -5.49 1.51
CA LYS A 219 9.32 -6.42 2.63
C LYS A 219 8.75 -7.79 2.24
N PRO A 220 9.48 -8.90 2.45
CA PRO A 220 9.03 -10.24 2.11
C PRO A 220 7.67 -10.62 2.73
N GLU A 221 7.42 -10.17 3.96
CA GLU A 221 6.17 -10.44 4.68
C GLU A 221 4.98 -9.68 4.08
N ASP A 222 5.21 -8.43 3.64
CA ASP A 222 4.18 -7.62 2.96
C ASP A 222 3.83 -8.21 1.60
N LEU A 223 4.84 -8.60 0.82
CA LEU A 223 4.66 -9.30 -0.46
C LEU A 223 3.84 -10.58 -0.27
N THR A 224 4.22 -11.42 0.70
CA THR A 224 3.50 -12.66 1.00
C THR A 224 2.04 -12.38 1.39
N ARG A 225 1.79 -11.39 2.26
CA ARG A 225 0.42 -11.00 2.63
C ARG A 225 -0.40 -10.52 1.43
N ASN A 226 0.23 -9.75 0.54
CA ASN A 226 -0.43 -9.26 -0.67
C ASN A 226 -0.79 -10.40 -1.63
N ASP A 227 0.13 -11.33 -1.85
CA ASP A 227 -0.04 -12.52 -2.67
C ASP A 227 -1.16 -13.43 -2.16
N GLU A 228 -1.22 -13.66 -0.84
CA GLU A 228 -2.33 -14.38 -0.21
C GLU A 228 -3.67 -13.68 -0.46
N ALA A 229 -3.71 -12.36 -0.35
CA ALA A 229 -4.95 -11.61 -0.55
C ALA A 229 -5.40 -11.58 -2.02
N ILE A 230 -4.46 -11.58 -2.98
CA ILE A 230 -4.77 -11.79 -4.40
C ILE A 230 -5.36 -13.19 -4.60
N PHE A 231 -4.71 -14.22 -4.05
CA PHE A 231 -5.17 -15.60 -4.11
C PHE A 231 -6.57 -15.78 -3.52
N GLU A 232 -6.85 -15.19 -2.35
CA GLU A 232 -8.17 -15.24 -1.71
C GLU A 232 -9.26 -14.55 -2.54
N ALA A 233 -8.95 -13.39 -3.13
CA ALA A 233 -9.90 -12.68 -4.01
C ALA A 233 -10.21 -13.52 -5.26
N LEU A 234 -9.18 -13.93 -6.00
CA LEU A 234 -9.35 -14.71 -7.23
C LEU A 234 -9.90 -16.12 -6.96
N GLY A 235 -9.66 -16.67 -5.78
CA GLY A 235 -10.20 -17.96 -5.33
C GLY A 235 -11.73 -17.99 -5.25
N ARG A 236 -12.37 -16.83 -5.06
CA ARG A 236 -13.83 -16.69 -5.04
C ARG A 236 -14.46 -16.66 -6.43
N LEU A 237 -13.65 -16.58 -7.49
CA LEU A 237 -14.14 -16.63 -8.87
C LEU A 237 -14.53 -18.06 -9.28
N PRO A 238 -15.62 -18.24 -10.05
CA PRO A 238 -15.93 -19.48 -10.74
C PRO A 238 -14.79 -19.92 -11.67
N ALA A 239 -14.63 -21.23 -11.88
CA ALA A 239 -13.54 -21.79 -12.69
C ALA A 239 -13.50 -21.20 -14.11
N GLN A 240 -14.66 -20.97 -14.72
CA GLN A 240 -14.79 -20.39 -16.05
C GLN A 240 -14.20 -18.98 -16.14
N GLN A 241 -14.21 -18.23 -15.03
CA GLN A 241 -13.65 -16.88 -14.98
C GLN A 241 -12.14 -16.85 -14.72
N LEU A 242 -11.53 -18.00 -14.44
CA LEU A 242 -10.08 -18.19 -14.37
C LEU A 242 -9.46 -18.53 -15.74
N GLU A 243 -10.28 -18.95 -16.72
CA GLU A 243 -9.82 -19.22 -18.07
C GLU A 243 -9.67 -17.93 -18.87
N GLY A 244 -8.59 -17.84 -19.66
CA GLY A 244 -8.31 -16.70 -20.53
C GLY A 244 -8.01 -15.41 -19.75
N GLY A 245 -6.72 -15.15 -19.52
CA GLY A 245 -6.27 -13.88 -18.95
C GLY A 245 -6.42 -12.71 -19.94
N PRO A 246 -6.54 -11.46 -19.45
CA PRO A 246 -6.51 -10.28 -20.31
C PRO A 246 -5.18 -10.24 -21.09
N ARG A 247 -5.21 -9.87 -22.37
CA ARG A 247 -3.99 -9.79 -23.20
C ARG A 247 -3.12 -8.59 -22.82
N ASP A 248 -3.75 -7.54 -22.32
CA ASP A 248 -3.19 -6.25 -21.92
C ASP A 248 -2.67 -6.23 -20.46
N ASP A 249 -3.02 -7.23 -19.65
CA ASP A 249 -2.68 -7.31 -18.23
C ASP A 249 -1.99 -8.66 -17.94
N GLN A 250 -0.69 -8.72 -18.24
CA GLN A 250 0.13 -9.93 -18.10
C GLN A 250 0.24 -10.39 -16.63
N ASP A 251 0.26 -9.44 -15.68
CA ASP A 251 0.30 -9.77 -14.25
C ASP A 251 -0.99 -10.49 -13.84
N MET A 252 -2.17 -9.95 -14.21
CA MET A 252 -3.45 -10.61 -13.96
C MET A 252 -3.55 -11.96 -14.68
N ALA A 253 -3.13 -12.04 -15.94
CA ALA A 253 -3.12 -13.28 -16.70
C ALA A 253 -2.25 -14.36 -16.02
N GLY A 254 -1.09 -13.97 -15.50
CA GLY A 254 -0.20 -14.85 -14.74
C GLY A 254 -0.84 -15.35 -13.45
N TRP A 255 -1.47 -14.47 -12.67
CA TRP A 255 -2.15 -14.88 -11.45
C TRP A 255 -3.35 -15.81 -11.70
N LEU A 256 -4.17 -15.55 -12.72
CA LEU A 256 -5.26 -16.46 -13.10
C LEU A 256 -4.71 -17.84 -13.54
N ALA A 257 -3.60 -17.86 -14.28
CA ALA A 257 -2.93 -19.12 -14.63
C ALA A 257 -2.42 -19.87 -13.40
N LEU A 258 -1.81 -19.17 -12.43
CA LEU A 258 -1.34 -19.75 -11.18
C LEU A 258 -2.50 -20.31 -10.34
N MET A 259 -3.64 -19.61 -10.28
CA MET A 259 -4.85 -20.09 -9.62
C MET A 259 -5.32 -21.44 -10.17
N ARG A 260 -5.28 -21.61 -11.50
CA ARG A 260 -5.64 -22.89 -12.14
C ARG A 260 -4.66 -23.99 -11.77
N ILE A 261 -3.35 -23.70 -11.74
CA ILE A 261 -2.34 -24.67 -11.30
C ILE A 261 -2.59 -25.11 -9.85
N ILE A 262 -2.90 -24.18 -8.96
CA ILE A 262 -3.14 -24.49 -7.55
C ILE A 262 -4.43 -25.31 -7.38
N ARG A 263 -5.52 -24.94 -8.07
CA ARG A 263 -6.87 -25.49 -7.86
C ARG A 263 -7.18 -26.76 -8.66
N ALA A 264 -6.70 -26.87 -9.90
CA ALA A 264 -7.18 -27.86 -10.86
C ALA A 264 -6.12 -28.85 -11.33
N THR A 265 -4.82 -28.50 -11.27
CA THR A 265 -3.76 -29.40 -11.73
C THR A 265 -3.51 -30.54 -10.73
N PRO A 266 -3.43 -31.81 -11.20
CA PRO A 266 -3.06 -32.94 -10.35
C PRO A 266 -1.72 -32.73 -9.65
N LYS A 267 -1.59 -33.22 -8.41
CA LYS A 267 -0.40 -32.99 -7.57
C LYS A 267 0.91 -33.39 -8.27
N ALA A 268 0.90 -34.47 -9.05
CA ALA A 268 2.06 -34.97 -9.79
C ALA A 268 2.53 -34.00 -10.90
N GLU A 269 1.61 -33.22 -11.48
CA GLU A 269 1.87 -32.33 -12.62
C GLU A 269 2.10 -30.87 -12.20
N LYS A 270 1.80 -30.51 -10.95
CA LYS A 270 1.94 -29.12 -10.46
C LYS A 270 3.35 -28.54 -10.66
N ARG A 271 4.39 -29.38 -10.56
CA ARG A 271 5.78 -28.93 -10.73
C ARG A 271 6.10 -28.54 -12.17
N SER A 272 5.75 -29.39 -13.14
CA SER A 272 5.96 -29.10 -14.55
C SER A 272 5.07 -27.93 -15.01
N ALA A 273 3.82 -27.88 -14.55
CA ALA A 273 2.93 -26.76 -14.81
C ALA A 273 3.46 -25.43 -14.25
N LEU A 274 4.06 -25.44 -13.05
CA LEU A 274 4.69 -24.26 -12.46
C LEU A 274 5.94 -23.83 -13.22
N ALA A 275 6.74 -24.77 -13.72
CA ALA A 275 7.92 -24.45 -14.55
C ALA A 275 7.52 -23.71 -15.83
N VAL A 276 6.54 -24.26 -16.58
CA VAL A 276 5.97 -23.61 -17.77
C VAL A 276 5.37 -22.24 -17.44
N TRP A 277 4.72 -22.11 -16.28
CA TRP A 277 4.18 -20.83 -15.83
C TRP A 277 5.28 -19.77 -15.60
N ARG A 278 6.42 -20.14 -15.00
CA ARG A 278 7.54 -19.22 -14.77
C ARG A 278 8.15 -18.74 -16.09
N GLU A 279 8.28 -19.62 -17.07
CA GLU A 279 8.76 -19.28 -18.42
C GLU A 279 7.81 -18.33 -19.14
N ARG A 280 6.49 -18.51 -18.96
CA ARG A 280 5.46 -17.69 -19.60
C ARG A 280 5.32 -16.29 -18.96
N PHE A 281 5.56 -16.16 -17.66
CA PHE A 281 5.39 -14.91 -16.91
C PHE A 281 6.67 -14.51 -16.17
N PRO A 282 7.79 -14.27 -16.87
CA PRO A 282 9.10 -14.08 -16.25
C PRO A 282 9.22 -12.81 -15.41
N SER A 283 8.39 -11.79 -15.68
CA SER A 283 8.36 -10.54 -14.90
C SER A 283 7.47 -10.63 -13.66
N LEU A 284 6.61 -11.65 -13.55
CA LEU A 284 5.66 -11.76 -12.45
C LEU A 284 6.34 -12.34 -11.21
N SER A 285 6.64 -11.47 -10.26
CA SER A 285 7.20 -11.87 -8.97
C SER A 285 6.10 -12.35 -8.03
N VAL A 286 6.26 -13.56 -7.49
CA VAL A 286 5.40 -14.14 -6.46
C VAL A 286 6.27 -14.62 -5.31
N SER A 287 5.86 -14.33 -4.08
CA SER A 287 6.59 -14.66 -2.87
C SER A 287 6.95 -16.16 -2.81
N PRO A 288 8.21 -16.51 -2.51
CA PRO A 288 8.61 -17.89 -2.27
C PRO A 288 7.81 -18.56 -1.15
N SER A 289 7.48 -17.81 -0.10
CA SER A 289 6.70 -18.32 1.04
C SER A 289 5.26 -18.65 0.63
N PHE A 290 4.65 -17.82 -0.23
CA PHE A 290 3.34 -18.10 -0.81
C PHE A 290 3.38 -19.39 -1.65
N LEU A 291 4.35 -19.50 -2.57
CA LEU A 291 4.48 -20.68 -3.43
C LEU A 291 4.72 -21.95 -2.62
N ALA A 292 5.59 -21.90 -1.61
CA ALA A 292 5.86 -23.02 -0.72
C ALA A 292 4.59 -23.48 0.03
N LYS A 293 3.77 -22.54 0.51
CA LYS A 293 2.52 -22.85 1.21
C LYS A 293 1.49 -23.53 0.31
N HIS A 294 1.29 -23.04 -0.92
CA HIS A 294 0.21 -23.52 -1.81
C HIS A 294 0.61 -24.67 -2.74
N LEU A 295 1.90 -24.82 -3.04
CA LEU A 295 2.41 -25.84 -3.97
C LEU A 295 3.41 -26.82 -3.32
N GLY A 296 3.89 -26.55 -2.11
CA GLY A 296 4.77 -27.46 -1.36
C GLY A 296 6.05 -27.78 -2.13
N ASN A 297 6.38 -29.07 -2.23
CA ASN A 297 7.56 -29.52 -2.96
C ASN A 297 7.57 -29.16 -4.45
N ALA A 298 6.41 -28.91 -5.07
CA ALA A 298 6.35 -28.47 -6.47
C ALA A 298 6.91 -27.05 -6.66
N ALA A 299 6.94 -26.23 -5.60
CA ALA A 299 7.52 -24.89 -5.64
C ALA A 299 9.06 -24.89 -5.64
N LYS A 300 9.69 -25.96 -5.13
CA LYS A 300 11.15 -26.07 -5.02
C LYS A 300 11.77 -26.12 -6.42
N PRO A 301 12.83 -25.33 -6.69
CA PRO A 301 13.63 -25.46 -7.90
C PRO A 301 14.07 -26.92 -8.09
N ASP A 302 14.13 -27.39 -9.32
CA ASP A 302 14.57 -28.74 -9.59
C ASP A 302 16.09 -28.87 -9.54
N PRO A 303 16.67 -29.63 -8.58
CA PRO A 303 18.12 -29.85 -8.59
C PRO A 303 18.58 -30.60 -9.85
N SER A 304 17.67 -31.27 -10.55
CA SER A 304 17.90 -31.97 -11.83
C SER A 304 17.83 -31.03 -13.04
N GLN A 305 17.20 -29.86 -12.90
CA GLN A 305 17.24 -28.81 -13.91
C GLN A 305 18.36 -27.87 -13.47
N GLY A 306 19.53 -28.02 -14.10
CA GLY A 306 20.63 -27.06 -13.96
C GLY A 306 20.11 -25.62 -14.08
N PRO A 307 20.80 -24.64 -13.47
CA PRO A 307 20.29 -23.28 -13.33
C PRO A 307 19.69 -22.79 -14.65
N ALA A 308 18.38 -22.51 -14.61
CA ALA A 308 17.69 -21.86 -15.70
C ALA A 308 18.51 -20.63 -16.09
N VAL A 309 18.83 -20.54 -17.38
CA VAL A 309 19.64 -19.50 -17.98
C VAL A 309 19.03 -18.14 -17.63
N VAL A 310 19.57 -17.51 -16.59
CA VAL A 310 19.53 -16.07 -16.41
C VAL A 310 20.43 -15.51 -17.52
N PRO A 311 19.99 -14.52 -18.31
CA PRO A 311 20.86 -13.91 -19.31
C PRO A 311 22.15 -13.43 -18.63
N PRO A 312 23.32 -13.57 -19.28
CA PRO A 312 24.59 -13.43 -18.60
C PRO A 312 24.75 -12.02 -18.04
N ALA A 313 24.88 -11.90 -16.72
CA ALA A 313 25.71 -10.84 -16.18
C ALA A 313 27.13 -11.20 -16.59
N GLU A 314 27.64 -10.47 -17.57
CA GLU A 314 28.93 -10.66 -18.19
C GLU A 314 30.03 -10.94 -17.14
N SER A 315 30.81 -11.98 -17.39
CA SER A 315 32.17 -12.14 -16.87
C SER A 315 32.33 -12.28 -15.35
N ARG A 316 31.77 -13.33 -14.71
CA ARG A 316 32.28 -13.75 -13.39
C ARG A 316 33.17 -14.98 -13.52
N PRO A 317 34.45 -14.93 -13.08
CA PRO A 317 35.37 -16.06 -13.19
C PRO A 317 34.83 -17.26 -12.41
N GLN A 318 34.87 -18.44 -13.03
CA GLN A 318 34.42 -19.70 -12.44
C GLN A 318 35.45 -20.17 -11.40
N GLY A 319 35.00 -20.35 -10.16
CA GLY A 319 35.79 -20.88 -9.03
C GLY A 319 35.11 -20.64 -7.68
N PRO A 320 35.39 -21.45 -6.65
CA PRO A 320 34.83 -21.25 -5.31
C PRO A 320 35.32 -19.92 -4.72
N PHE A 321 34.45 -19.23 -4.00
CA PHE A 321 34.77 -17.99 -3.29
C PHE A 321 34.14 -17.97 -1.91
N ILE A 322 34.74 -17.21 -1.00
CA ILE A 322 34.26 -17.00 0.36
C ILE A 322 33.67 -15.60 0.42
N GLY A 323 32.38 -15.51 0.76
CA GLY A 323 31.70 -14.23 0.96
C GLY A 323 31.94 -13.71 2.38
N VAL A 324 32.57 -12.55 2.50
CA VAL A 324 32.88 -11.91 3.79
C VAL A 324 31.99 -10.70 3.98
N LEU A 325 31.09 -10.78 4.96
CA LEU A 325 30.13 -9.72 5.28
C LEU A 325 30.71 -8.79 6.36
N LEU A 326 30.96 -7.52 6.03
CA LEU A 326 31.53 -6.53 6.95
C LEU A 326 30.74 -5.21 6.88
N PRO A 327 30.47 -4.53 8.00
CA PRO A 327 29.90 -3.19 7.98
C PRO A 327 31.00 -2.16 7.64
N LEU A 328 31.20 -1.90 6.35
CA LEU A 328 32.24 -1.00 5.85
C LEU A 328 31.86 0.50 5.98
N GLY A 329 30.64 0.77 6.42
CA GLY A 329 30.14 2.11 6.77
C GLY A 329 29.64 2.23 8.21
N GLY A 330 29.48 3.47 8.69
CA GLY A 330 28.94 3.77 10.02
C GLY A 330 29.94 3.56 11.17
N THR A 331 29.44 3.36 12.39
CA THR A 331 30.22 3.35 13.64
C THR A 331 31.31 2.28 13.69
N TYR A 332 31.17 1.19 12.92
CA TYR A 332 32.10 0.06 12.93
C TYR A 332 33.09 0.03 11.76
N ALA A 333 33.01 0.99 10.82
CA ALA A 333 33.81 1.01 9.59
C ALA A 333 35.31 0.84 9.84
N LYS A 334 35.88 1.54 10.84
CA LYS A 334 37.31 1.47 11.15
C LYS A 334 37.75 0.08 11.65
N ALA A 335 36.90 -0.59 12.42
CA ALA A 335 37.19 -1.95 12.90
C ALA A 335 37.04 -2.97 11.76
N SER A 336 36.00 -2.81 10.93
CA SER A 336 35.76 -3.65 9.76
C SER A 336 36.85 -3.53 8.71
N GLU A 337 37.41 -2.34 8.49
CA GLU A 337 38.54 -2.13 7.59
C GLU A 337 39.80 -2.84 8.09
N ALA A 338 40.07 -2.82 9.40
CA ALA A 338 41.19 -3.55 9.98
C ALA A 338 41.04 -5.08 9.81
N VAL A 339 39.82 -5.61 9.95
CA VAL A 339 39.51 -7.02 9.70
C VAL A 339 39.68 -7.38 8.22
N ARG A 340 39.18 -6.53 7.32
CA ARG A 340 39.35 -6.69 5.87
C ARG A 340 40.82 -6.78 5.48
N LEU A 341 41.63 -5.81 5.92
CA LEU A 341 43.07 -5.76 5.63
C LEU A 341 43.80 -6.99 6.18
N GLY A 342 43.43 -7.48 7.37
CA GLY A 342 44.00 -8.70 7.95
C GLY A 342 43.66 -9.95 7.13
N LEU A 343 42.43 -10.07 6.64
CA LEU A 343 41.99 -11.17 5.79
C LEU A 343 42.65 -11.14 4.40
N GLU A 344 42.76 -9.95 3.79
CA GLU A 344 43.45 -9.75 2.52
C GLU A 344 44.94 -10.11 2.64
N ALA A 345 45.64 -9.63 3.68
CA ALA A 345 47.04 -9.97 3.92
C ALA A 345 47.27 -11.48 4.17
N ALA A 346 46.39 -12.12 4.93
CA ALA A 346 46.43 -13.57 5.16
C ALA A 346 46.16 -14.35 3.87
N PHE A 347 45.22 -13.88 3.05
CA PHE A 347 44.92 -14.47 1.74
C PHE A 347 46.13 -14.35 0.81
N GLU A 348 46.81 -13.21 0.74
CA GLU A 348 48.01 -13.01 -0.08
C GLU A 348 49.18 -13.89 0.37
N ALA A 349 49.35 -14.10 1.68
CA ALA A 349 50.38 -14.95 2.25
C ALA A 349 50.18 -16.45 1.96
N ASP A 350 48.94 -16.89 1.68
CA ASP A 350 48.63 -18.28 1.35
C ASP A 350 49.05 -18.64 -0.08
N LYS A 351 50.02 -19.55 -0.22
CA LYS A 351 50.58 -19.97 -1.52
C LYS A 351 49.90 -21.22 -2.13
N ARG A 352 48.80 -21.71 -1.55
CA ARG A 352 48.08 -22.88 -2.09
C ARG A 352 47.44 -22.56 -3.44
N GLU A 353 47.65 -23.45 -4.40
CA GLU A 353 46.96 -23.40 -5.69
C GLU A 353 45.49 -23.80 -5.53
N GLY A 354 44.57 -23.05 -6.15
CA GLY A 354 43.12 -23.30 -6.05
C GLY A 354 42.42 -22.74 -4.81
N LYS A 355 43.07 -21.83 -4.05
CA LYS A 355 42.44 -21.15 -2.90
C LYS A 355 41.19 -20.35 -3.33
N ALA A 356 40.14 -20.44 -2.52
CA ALA A 356 38.89 -19.71 -2.77
C ALA A 356 39.11 -18.20 -2.63
N ARG A 357 38.68 -17.42 -3.62
CA ARG A 357 38.83 -15.95 -3.58
C ARG A 357 37.97 -15.34 -2.46
N LEU A 358 38.37 -14.20 -1.91
CA LEU A 358 37.55 -13.45 -0.96
C LEU A 358 36.68 -12.43 -1.72
N GLU A 359 35.38 -12.38 -1.39
CA GLU A 359 34.45 -11.35 -1.90
C GLU A 359 33.82 -10.62 -0.72
N PHE A 360 34.14 -9.34 -0.57
CA PHE A 360 33.67 -8.52 0.54
C PHE A 360 32.35 -7.84 0.19
N VAL A 361 31.35 -8.00 1.05
CA VAL A 361 30.03 -7.35 0.90
C VAL A 361 29.81 -6.40 2.07
N ASP A 362 29.52 -5.14 1.75
CA ASP A 362 29.18 -4.14 2.74
C ASP A 362 27.77 -4.38 3.32
N THR A 363 27.71 -4.53 4.63
CA THR A 363 26.47 -4.72 5.39
C THR A 363 25.93 -3.45 6.01
N SER A 364 26.61 -2.31 5.81
CA SER A 364 26.12 -1.00 6.26
C SER A 364 24.97 -0.48 5.40
N THR A 365 24.79 -1.03 4.19
CA THR A 365 23.73 -0.69 3.24
C THR A 365 22.95 -1.92 2.79
N GLY A 366 21.97 -2.34 3.59
CA GLY A 366 21.04 -3.43 3.28
C GLY A 366 20.80 -4.38 4.45
N ASP A 367 19.85 -5.31 4.26
CA ASP A 367 19.51 -6.32 5.26
C ASP A 367 20.45 -7.54 5.19
N LEU A 368 21.01 -7.95 6.33
CA LEU A 368 22.02 -9.02 6.42
C LEU A 368 21.55 -10.37 5.83
N PRO A 369 20.32 -10.85 6.10
CA PRO A 369 19.78 -12.05 5.48
C PRO A 369 19.68 -11.96 3.95
N HIS A 370 19.39 -10.78 3.40
CA HIS A 370 19.34 -10.58 1.95
C HIS A 370 20.73 -10.72 1.34
N ARG A 371 21.74 -10.06 1.92
CA ARG A 371 23.14 -10.16 1.47
C ARG A 371 23.70 -11.57 1.59
N LEU A 372 23.35 -12.28 2.66
CA LEU A 372 23.73 -13.69 2.83
C LEU A 372 23.08 -14.58 1.76
N THR A 373 21.81 -14.33 1.43
CA THR A 373 21.10 -15.06 0.37
C THR A 373 21.70 -14.77 -1.00
N GLU A 374 22.06 -13.51 -1.29
CA GLU A 374 22.76 -13.12 -2.53
C GLU A 374 24.10 -13.87 -2.67
N LEU A 375 24.90 -13.95 -1.59
CA LEU A 375 26.17 -14.66 -1.59
C LEU A 375 26.01 -16.17 -1.76
N GLN A 376 25.01 -16.76 -1.09
CA GLN A 376 24.70 -18.19 -1.24
C GLN A 376 24.22 -18.52 -2.66
N GLN A 377 23.39 -17.66 -3.25
CA GLN A 377 22.95 -17.81 -4.64
C GLN A 377 24.09 -17.59 -5.64
N ALA A 378 25.05 -16.73 -5.30
CA ALA A 378 26.23 -16.47 -6.11
C ALA A 378 27.26 -17.62 -6.06
N GLY A 379 27.12 -18.57 -5.12
CA GLY A 379 27.99 -19.75 -5.01
C GLY A 379 29.09 -19.65 -3.95
N ALA A 380 28.90 -18.79 -2.93
CA ALA A 380 29.85 -18.68 -1.83
C ALA A 380 29.92 -20.00 -1.04
N VAL A 381 31.15 -20.48 -0.80
CA VAL A 381 31.41 -21.57 0.14
C VAL A 381 31.54 -20.98 1.55
N GLY A 382 30.79 -21.57 2.49
CA GLY A 382 30.73 -21.16 3.89
C GLY A 382 31.87 -21.68 4.73
#